data_AF-A0A358AXB6-F1
#
_entry.id   AF-A0A358AXB6-F1
#
_cell.length_a   1.000
_cell.length_b   1.000
_cell.length_c   1.000
_cell.angle_alpha   90.00
_cell.angle_beta   90.00
_cell.angle_gamma   90.00
#
_symmetry.space_group_name_H-M   'P 1'
#
loop_
_entity.id
_entity.type
_entity.pdbx_description
1 polymer ?
#
loop_
_entity_poly.entity_id
_entity_poly.type
_entity_poly.pdbx_seq_one_letter_code
_entity_poly.pdbx_strand_id
1 'polypeptide(L)'
;MPHTYETDGAKIYLQSFATIRAEADLARFTPEEEVVAVRMIHAAGMVGLEAHVRFTPGMAIAARAALEAGAPILCDARMVSEGITRPRLPAGNDVICTLHDPAVPALAARIGNTRSAAAVELWRPHLAGAVVAIGNAPTALFHLLNLLEDPAYPRPAAIIGCPV
;
A
#
# COMPACT_ATOMS: atom_id res chain seq x y z
N MET A 1 -3.08 33.94 25.13
CA MET A 1 -1.78 33.90 24.42
C MET A 1 -1.90 32.88 23.30
N PRO A 2 -1.39 33.13 22.09
CA PRO A 2 -1.37 32.11 21.04
C PRO A 2 -0.40 30.97 21.40
N HIS A 3 -0.69 29.77 20.90
CA HIS A 3 0.19 28.60 21.07
C HIS A 3 1.46 28.73 20.21
N THR A 4 2.58 28.19 20.70
CA THR A 4 3.86 28.09 19.97
C THR A 4 4.11 26.65 19.55
N TYR A 5 4.50 26.42 18.29
CA TYR A 5 4.80 25.10 17.73
C TYR A 5 5.76 25.25 16.53
N GLU A 6 6.40 24.14 16.12
CA GLU A 6 7.27 24.10 14.94
C GLU A 6 6.45 24.18 13.64
N THR A 7 6.92 24.98 12.67
CA THR A 7 6.19 25.27 11.42
C THR A 7 6.97 24.90 10.15
N ASP A 8 8.25 24.53 10.27
CA ASP A 8 9.03 24.02 9.15
C ASP A 8 8.74 22.53 8.91
N GLY A 9 7.92 22.24 7.89
CA GLY A 9 7.54 20.88 7.53
C GLY A 9 8.72 19.96 7.18
N ALA A 10 9.78 20.47 6.54
CA ALA A 10 10.95 19.67 6.20
C ALA A 10 11.73 19.28 7.47
N LYS A 11 11.89 20.25 8.39
CA LYS A 11 12.49 20.01 9.70
C LYS A 11 11.68 19.01 10.53
N ILE A 12 10.34 19.12 10.53
CA ILE A 12 9.45 18.17 11.22
C ILE A 12 9.67 16.74 10.70
N TYR A 13 9.74 16.54 9.38
CA TYR A 13 10.01 15.21 8.81
C TYR A 13 11.38 14.66 9.23
N LEU A 14 12.43 15.47 9.16
CA LEU A 14 13.78 15.07 9.57
C LEU A 14 13.84 14.68 11.04
N GLN A 15 13.24 15.49 11.92
CA GLN A 15 13.18 15.22 13.35
C GLN A 15 12.36 13.97 13.64
N SER A 16 11.19 13.82 13.02
CA SER A 16 10.34 12.65 13.22
C SER A 16 11.05 11.33 12.84
N PHE A 17 11.73 11.28 11.69
CA PHE A 17 12.47 10.08 11.30
C PHE A 17 13.70 9.83 12.17
N ALA A 18 14.37 10.88 12.65
CA ALA A 18 15.47 10.73 13.59
C ALA A 18 14.99 10.13 14.92
N THR A 19 13.86 10.61 15.46
CA THR A 19 13.23 10.07 16.67
C THR A 19 12.84 8.60 16.49
N ILE A 20 12.18 8.26 15.38
CA ILE A 20 11.77 6.86 15.12
C ILE A 20 12.97 5.93 15.10
N ARG A 21 14.07 6.31 14.42
CA ARG A 21 15.29 5.49 14.38
C ARG A 21 16.01 5.37 15.71
N ALA A 22 15.84 6.34 16.60
CA ALA A 22 16.40 6.29 17.94
C ALA A 22 15.60 5.36 18.89
N GLU A 23 14.32 5.12 18.59
CA GLU A 23 13.40 4.40 19.50
C GLU A 23 12.99 3.01 19.01
N ALA A 24 12.88 2.78 17.71
CA ALA A 24 12.35 1.54 17.13
C ALA A 24 13.41 0.43 16.95
N ASP A 25 12.99 -0.84 17.10
CA ASP A 25 13.86 -2.01 16.85
C ASP A 25 13.85 -2.42 15.36
N LEU A 26 14.76 -1.81 14.60
CA LEU A 26 14.83 -1.93 13.14
C LEU A 26 15.93 -2.88 12.64
N ALA A 27 16.75 -3.46 13.53
CA ALA A 27 17.99 -4.14 13.16
C ALA A 27 17.80 -5.37 12.24
N ARG A 28 16.60 -5.97 12.25
CA ARG A 28 16.27 -7.15 11.43
C ARG A 28 15.87 -6.82 9.99
N PHE A 29 15.58 -5.56 9.67
CA PHE A 29 15.21 -5.16 8.31
C PHE A 29 16.47 -4.92 7.47
N THR A 30 16.39 -5.28 6.19
CA THR A 30 17.37 -4.83 5.20
C THR A 30 17.30 -3.30 5.03
N PRO A 31 18.33 -2.64 4.45
CA PRO A 31 18.30 -1.20 4.21
C PRO A 31 17.06 -0.73 3.41
N GLU A 32 16.60 -1.54 2.46
CA GLU A 32 15.43 -1.24 1.63
C GLU A 32 14.11 -1.41 2.39
N GLU A 33 14.04 -2.35 3.34
CA GLU A 33 12.88 -2.58 4.20
C GLU A 33 12.80 -1.57 5.35
N GLU A 34 13.95 -1.16 5.90
CA GLU A 34 14.04 -0.19 7.02
C GLU A 34 13.33 1.12 6.69
N VAL A 35 13.60 1.66 5.50
CA VAL A 35 13.00 2.94 5.08
C VAL A 35 11.49 2.85 4.90
N VAL A 36 10.97 1.65 4.58
CA VAL A 36 9.53 1.38 4.51
C VAL A 36 8.96 1.30 5.93
N ALA A 37 9.59 0.53 6.82
CA ALA A 37 9.16 0.39 8.22
C ALA A 37 9.13 1.74 8.96
N VAL A 38 10.17 2.57 8.82
CA VAL A 38 10.22 3.92 9.42
C VAL A 38 9.06 4.78 8.94
N ARG A 39 8.72 4.73 7.65
CA ARG A 39 7.62 5.53 7.10
C ARG A 39 6.25 5.01 7.53
N MET A 40 6.11 3.69 7.75
CA MET A 40 4.90 3.10 8.35
C MET A 40 4.74 3.55 9.81
N ILE A 41 5.80 3.48 10.62
CA ILE A 41 5.80 3.94 12.02
C ILE A 41 5.44 5.43 12.09
N HIS A 42 6.03 6.25 11.22
CA HIS A 42 5.72 7.68 11.12
C HIS A 42 4.23 7.93 10.85
N ALA A 43 3.66 7.20 9.88
CA ALA A 43 2.24 7.35 9.54
C ALA A 43 1.30 6.89 10.66
N ALA A 44 1.70 5.87 11.42
CA ALA A 44 0.92 5.33 12.54
C ALA A 44 1.13 6.11 13.86
N GLY A 45 2.22 6.87 13.99
CA GLY A 45 2.62 7.49 15.25
C GLY A 45 2.93 6.47 16.35
N MET A 46 3.44 5.27 15.99
CA MET A 46 3.52 4.12 16.89
C MET A 46 4.84 3.36 16.74
N VAL A 47 5.83 3.70 17.57
CA VAL A 47 7.00 2.82 17.79
C VAL A 47 6.51 1.51 18.41
N GLY A 48 7.05 0.39 17.96
CA GLY A 48 6.56 -0.96 18.25
C GLY A 48 5.79 -1.58 17.07
N LEU A 49 5.26 -0.78 16.15
CA LEU A 49 4.60 -1.28 14.93
C LEU A 49 5.53 -2.21 14.14
N GLU A 50 6.83 -1.93 14.13
CA GLU A 50 7.82 -2.74 13.46
C GLU A 50 7.66 -4.22 13.79
N ALA A 51 7.41 -4.58 15.05
CA ALA A 51 7.31 -5.98 15.52
C ALA A 51 6.27 -6.80 14.74
N HIS A 52 5.30 -6.14 14.12
CA HIS A 52 4.22 -6.74 13.32
C HIS A 52 4.48 -6.69 11.81
N VAL A 53 5.48 -5.93 11.36
CA VAL A 53 5.84 -5.83 9.94
C VAL A 53 6.61 -7.08 9.51
N ARG A 54 6.23 -7.63 8.36
CA ARG A 54 6.87 -8.78 7.71
C ARG A 54 6.99 -8.50 6.22
N PHE A 55 8.16 -8.83 5.66
CA PHE A 55 8.41 -8.78 4.22
C PHE A 55 8.74 -10.19 3.73
N THR A 56 8.20 -10.56 2.58
CA THR A 56 8.77 -11.67 1.80
C THR A 56 10.15 -11.23 1.31
N PRO A 57 11.18 -12.11 1.31
CA PRO A 57 12.52 -11.72 0.87
C PRO A 57 12.52 -11.02 -0.51
N GLY A 58 13.16 -9.84 -0.58
CA GLY A 58 13.27 -9.06 -1.82
C GLY A 58 12.03 -8.24 -2.20
N MET A 59 10.95 -8.28 -1.41
CA MET A 59 9.69 -7.57 -1.72
C MET A 59 9.90 -6.06 -1.92
N ALA A 60 10.64 -5.39 -1.03
CA ALA A 60 10.89 -3.95 -1.13
C ALA A 60 11.64 -3.56 -2.43
N ILE A 61 12.59 -4.40 -2.85
CA ILE A 61 13.36 -4.22 -4.08
C ILE A 61 12.46 -4.42 -5.31
N ALA A 62 11.72 -5.53 -5.35
CA ALA A 62 10.84 -5.86 -6.48
C ALA A 62 9.72 -4.83 -6.66
N ALA A 63 9.09 -4.39 -5.57
CA ALA A 63 8.04 -3.37 -5.61
C ALA A 63 8.58 -2.02 -6.13
N ARG A 64 9.76 -1.60 -5.65
CA ARG A 64 10.42 -0.38 -6.13
C ARG A 64 10.72 -0.47 -7.63
N ALA A 65 11.31 -1.56 -8.08
CA ALA A 65 11.65 -1.76 -9.49
C ALA A 65 10.40 -1.71 -10.39
N ALA A 66 9.29 -2.30 -9.95
CA ALA A 66 8.02 -2.23 -10.68
C ALA A 66 7.52 -0.78 -10.80
N LEU A 67 7.55 0.00 -9.72
CA LEU A 67 7.13 1.41 -9.75
C LEU A 67 8.05 2.27 -10.63
N GLU A 68 9.36 2.03 -10.61
CA GLU A 68 10.31 2.72 -11.48
C GLU A 68 10.12 2.34 -12.96
N ALA A 69 9.63 1.13 -13.23
CA ALA A 69 9.26 0.66 -14.56
C ALA A 69 7.86 1.12 -15.03
N GLY A 70 7.12 1.91 -14.24
CA GLY A 70 5.81 2.44 -14.62
C GLY A 70 4.61 1.59 -14.19
N ALA A 71 4.78 0.61 -13.30
CA ALA A 71 3.69 -0.24 -12.85
C ALA A 71 2.58 0.57 -12.14
N PRO A 72 1.30 0.31 -12.45
CA PRO A 72 0.19 0.96 -11.77
C PRO A 72 0.10 0.49 -10.31
N ILE A 73 -0.45 1.36 -9.46
CA ILE A 73 -0.79 1.06 -8.07
C ILE A 73 -2.28 0.80 -7.96
N LEU A 74 -2.66 -0.41 -7.54
CA LEU A 74 -4.05 -0.83 -7.41
C LEU A 74 -4.48 -0.76 -5.94
N CYS A 75 -5.42 0.11 -5.63
CA CYS A 75 -5.84 0.43 -4.27
C CYS A 75 -7.26 -0.09 -3.98
N ASP A 76 -7.43 -0.77 -2.84
CA ASP A 76 -8.73 -1.28 -2.39
C ASP A 76 -9.69 -0.17 -1.93
N ALA A 77 -9.16 0.94 -1.41
CA ALA A 77 -9.93 2.05 -0.87
C ALA A 77 -9.44 3.42 -1.36
N ARG A 78 -10.36 4.39 -1.44
CA ARG A 78 -10.04 5.77 -1.88
C ARG A 78 -9.06 6.46 -0.93
N MET A 79 -9.10 6.18 0.36
CA MET A 79 -8.13 6.71 1.33
C MET A 79 -6.70 6.31 0.97
N VAL A 80 -6.48 5.08 0.50
CA VAL A 80 -5.17 4.63 0.04
C VAL A 80 -4.78 5.35 -1.25
N SER A 81 -5.67 5.40 -2.25
CA SER A 81 -5.36 6.06 -3.53
C SER A 81 -5.08 7.55 -3.40
N GLU A 82 -5.81 8.26 -2.53
CA GLU A 82 -5.63 9.70 -2.30
C GLU A 82 -4.48 10.01 -1.33
N GLY A 83 -4.09 9.06 -0.48
CA GLY A 83 -2.93 9.19 0.41
C GLY A 83 -1.58 9.08 -0.31
N ILE A 84 -1.55 8.53 -1.53
CA ILE A 84 -0.31 8.41 -2.32
C ILE A 84 0.13 9.79 -2.81
N THR A 85 1.32 10.21 -2.37
CA THR A 85 1.91 11.51 -2.72
C THR A 85 2.39 11.52 -4.18
N ARG A 86 1.57 12.07 -5.09
CA ARG A 86 1.81 12.06 -6.55
C ARG A 86 3.22 12.54 -6.97
N PRO A 87 3.79 13.62 -6.42
CA PRO A 87 5.14 14.06 -6.78
C PRO A 87 6.27 13.06 -6.46
N ARG A 88 6.01 12.01 -5.67
CA ARG A 88 6.99 10.96 -5.33
C ARG A 88 6.95 9.76 -6.28
N LEU A 89 6.03 9.74 -7.26
CA LEU A 89 5.91 8.66 -8.23
C LEU A 89 7.02 8.78 -9.29
N PRO A 90 7.86 7.76 -9.49
CA PRO A 90 9.05 7.88 -10.34
C PRO A 90 8.77 7.93 -11.85
N ALA A 91 7.64 7.38 -12.30
CA ALA A 91 7.33 7.21 -13.71
C ALA A 91 5.91 7.67 -14.09
N GLY A 92 5.33 8.59 -13.30
CA GLY A 92 3.94 9.03 -13.52
C GLY A 92 2.91 7.92 -13.34
N ASN A 93 3.23 6.92 -12.49
CA ASN A 93 2.42 5.72 -12.27
C ASN A 93 0.94 6.03 -12.01
N ASP A 94 0.06 5.27 -12.65
CA ASP A 94 -1.36 5.34 -12.36
C ASP A 94 -1.64 4.87 -10.92
N VAL A 95 -2.61 5.52 -10.28
CA VAL A 95 -3.13 5.07 -8.97
C VAL A 95 -4.61 4.88 -9.12
N ILE A 96 -5.04 3.62 -9.07
CA ILE A 96 -6.36 3.18 -9.50
C ILE A 96 -7.10 2.64 -8.27
N CYS A 97 -8.33 3.10 -8.09
CA CYS A 97 -9.26 2.56 -7.09
C CYS A 97 -10.62 2.37 -7.76
N THR A 98 -11.00 1.12 -7.98
CA THR A 98 -12.23 0.74 -8.68
C THR A 98 -13.44 0.64 -7.76
N LEU A 99 -13.29 0.89 -6.45
CA LEU A 99 -14.35 0.72 -5.44
C LEU A 99 -15.65 1.49 -5.74
N HIS A 100 -15.55 2.62 -6.43
CA HIS A 100 -16.69 3.47 -6.81
C HIS A 100 -17.12 3.29 -8.27
N ASP A 101 -16.59 2.30 -8.97
CA ASP A 101 -17.08 1.96 -10.31
C ASP A 101 -18.57 1.59 -10.22
N PRO A 102 -19.44 2.14 -11.10
CA PRO A 102 -20.88 1.89 -11.07
C PRO A 102 -21.27 0.40 -11.19
N ALA A 103 -20.40 -0.45 -11.74
CA ALA A 103 -20.65 -1.89 -11.86
C ALA A 103 -20.44 -2.65 -10.54
N VAL A 104 -19.70 -2.09 -9.58
CA VAL A 104 -19.30 -2.80 -8.35
C VAL A 104 -20.48 -3.26 -7.48
N PRO A 105 -21.54 -2.46 -7.23
CA PRO A 105 -22.67 -2.93 -6.42
C PRO A 105 -23.36 -4.16 -7.02
N ALA A 106 -23.60 -4.15 -8.34
CA ALA A 106 -24.22 -5.28 -9.03
C ALA A 106 -23.30 -6.51 -9.06
N LEU A 107 -22.00 -6.28 -9.26
CA LEU A 107 -21.00 -7.34 -9.24
C LEU A 107 -20.90 -8.00 -7.87
N ALA A 108 -20.85 -7.22 -6.80
CA ALA A 108 -20.82 -7.67 -5.41
C ALA A 108 -22.03 -8.55 -5.08
N ALA A 109 -23.23 -8.12 -5.48
CA ALA A 109 -24.45 -8.92 -5.33
C ALA A 109 -24.38 -10.24 -6.11
N ARG A 110 -23.87 -10.21 -7.34
CA ARG A 110 -23.75 -11.39 -8.21
C ARG A 110 -22.78 -12.45 -7.68
N ILE A 111 -21.65 -12.03 -7.11
CA ILE A 111 -20.62 -12.95 -6.57
C ILE A 111 -20.83 -13.27 -5.08
N GLY A 112 -21.85 -12.66 -4.44
CA GLY A 112 -22.14 -12.87 -3.02
C GLY A 112 -21.03 -12.38 -2.09
N ASN A 113 -20.39 -11.26 -2.41
CA ASN A 113 -19.25 -10.73 -1.65
C ASN A 113 -19.36 -9.21 -1.41
N THR A 114 -18.43 -8.64 -0.66
CA THR A 114 -18.33 -7.20 -0.41
C THR A 114 -17.99 -6.41 -1.67
N ARG A 115 -18.30 -5.10 -1.66
CA ARG A 115 -17.90 -4.18 -2.75
C ARG A 115 -16.39 -4.13 -2.97
N SER A 116 -15.59 -4.13 -1.89
CA SER A 116 -14.13 -4.10 -1.99
C SER A 116 -13.58 -5.36 -2.67
N ALA A 117 -14.10 -6.54 -2.33
CA ALA A 117 -13.73 -7.79 -3.01
C ALA A 117 -14.17 -7.79 -4.48
N ALA A 118 -15.41 -7.38 -4.77
CA ALA A 118 -15.90 -7.29 -6.14
C ALA A 118 -15.09 -6.31 -7.01
N ALA A 119 -14.64 -5.19 -6.44
CA ALA A 119 -13.84 -4.20 -7.15
C ALA A 119 -12.49 -4.76 -7.64
N VAL A 120 -11.95 -5.80 -7.00
CA VAL A 120 -10.72 -6.49 -7.43
C VAL A 120 -10.88 -7.16 -8.80
N GLU A 121 -12.07 -7.63 -9.17
CA GLU A 121 -12.31 -8.19 -10.51
C GLU A 121 -12.03 -7.17 -11.62
N LEU A 122 -12.30 -5.89 -11.34
CA LEU A 122 -12.05 -4.79 -12.27
C LEU A 122 -10.57 -4.43 -12.39
N TRP A 123 -9.70 -5.02 -11.56
CA TRP A 123 -8.25 -4.84 -11.67
C TRP A 123 -7.63 -5.71 -12.74
N ARG A 124 -8.31 -6.77 -13.21
CA ARG A 124 -7.75 -7.75 -14.15
C ARG A 124 -7.01 -7.14 -15.35
N PRO A 125 -7.49 -6.08 -16.01
CA PRO A 125 -6.76 -5.45 -17.13
C PRO A 125 -5.45 -4.78 -16.74
N HIS A 126 -5.27 -4.44 -15.47
CA HIS A 126 -4.15 -3.67 -14.93
C HIS A 126 -3.24 -4.49 -14.00
N LEU A 127 -3.65 -5.70 -13.62
CA LEU A 127 -3.02 -6.45 -12.51
C LEU A 127 -1.66 -7.04 -12.87
N ALA A 128 -1.40 -7.37 -14.13
CA ALA A 128 -0.11 -7.91 -14.56
C ALA A 128 1.02 -6.93 -14.24
N GLY A 129 1.93 -7.33 -13.34
CA GLY A 129 3.07 -6.48 -12.92
C GLY A 129 2.72 -5.29 -12.03
N ALA A 130 1.46 -5.12 -11.62
CA ALA A 130 1.04 -4.03 -10.74
C ALA A 130 1.65 -4.13 -9.33
N VAL A 131 1.68 -3.00 -8.63
CA VAL A 131 1.84 -2.97 -7.18
C VAL A 131 0.47 -2.85 -6.54
N VAL A 132 0.02 -3.90 -5.87
CA VAL A 132 -1.27 -3.91 -5.16
C VAL A 132 -1.09 -3.32 -3.76
N ALA A 133 -1.99 -2.42 -3.36
CA ALA A 133 -2.04 -1.79 -2.04
C ALA A 133 -3.42 -1.99 -1.42
N ILE A 134 -3.54 -2.97 -0.52
CA ILE A 134 -4.76 -3.27 0.23
C ILE A 134 -4.56 -2.76 1.66
N GLY A 135 -5.14 -1.61 1.97
CA GLY A 135 -4.98 -0.92 3.25
C GLY A 135 -6.24 -0.88 4.12
N ASN A 136 -7.36 -1.43 3.64
CA ASN A 136 -8.63 -1.41 4.36
C ASN A 136 -9.27 -2.79 4.46
N ALA A 137 -9.65 -3.42 3.34
CA ALA A 137 -10.61 -4.51 3.33
C ALA A 137 -9.95 -5.90 3.35
N PRO A 138 -10.08 -6.70 4.44
CA PRO A 138 -9.57 -8.07 4.46
C PRO A 138 -10.18 -8.94 3.35
N THR A 139 -11.44 -8.69 3.00
CA THR A 139 -12.15 -9.42 1.93
C THR A 139 -11.55 -9.18 0.56
N ALA A 140 -10.98 -8.01 0.28
CA ALA A 140 -10.28 -7.75 -0.98
C ALA A 140 -9.00 -8.59 -1.07
N LEU A 141 -8.26 -8.74 0.03
CA LEU A 141 -7.06 -9.58 0.08
C LEU A 141 -7.40 -11.06 -0.10
N PHE A 142 -8.38 -11.58 0.65
CA PHE A 142 -8.81 -12.97 0.48
C PHE A 142 -9.32 -13.26 -0.94
N HIS A 143 -10.12 -12.35 -1.51
CA HIS A 143 -10.63 -12.53 -2.87
C HIS A 143 -9.50 -12.51 -3.91
N LEU A 144 -8.53 -11.60 -3.77
CA LEU A 144 -7.34 -11.57 -4.64
C LEU A 144 -6.55 -12.88 -4.55
N LEU A 145 -6.34 -13.43 -3.36
CA LEU A 145 -5.62 -14.69 -3.19
C LEU A 145 -6.34 -15.84 -3.91
N ASN A 146 -7.67 -15.96 -3.79
CA ASN A 146 -8.45 -16.97 -4.50
C ASN A 146 -8.34 -16.81 -6.03
N LEU A 147 -8.37 -15.57 -6.54
CA LEU A 147 -8.20 -15.31 -7.97
C LEU A 147 -6.81 -15.73 -8.47
N LEU A 148 -5.77 -15.53 -7.65
CA LEU A 148 -4.39 -15.88 -7.97
C LEU A 148 -4.08 -17.39 -7.88
N GLU A 149 -5.03 -18.22 -7.42
CA GLU A 149 -4.93 -19.68 -7.52
C GLU A 149 -5.10 -20.16 -8.97
N ASP A 150 -5.84 -19.42 -9.80
CA ASP A 150 -5.92 -19.69 -11.24
C ASP A 150 -4.60 -19.27 -11.92
N PRO A 151 -3.84 -20.21 -12.51
CA PRO A 151 -2.58 -19.90 -13.19
C PRO A 151 -2.75 -18.99 -14.41
N ALA A 152 -3.95 -18.87 -14.98
CA ALA A 152 -4.25 -17.96 -16.07
C ALA A 152 -4.58 -16.53 -15.60
N TYR A 153 -4.73 -16.31 -14.29
CA TYR A 153 -5.01 -14.97 -13.76
C TYR A 153 -3.74 -14.11 -13.75
N PRO A 154 -3.79 -12.85 -14.21
CA PRO A 154 -2.64 -11.94 -14.18
C PRO A 154 -2.06 -11.80 -12.78
N ARG A 155 -0.73 -11.82 -12.64
CA ARG A 155 -0.06 -11.71 -11.34
C ARG A 155 0.54 -10.31 -11.12
N PRO A 156 0.34 -9.70 -9.94
CA PRO A 156 1.01 -8.46 -9.58
C PRO A 156 2.51 -8.68 -9.36
N ALA A 157 3.31 -7.62 -9.48
CA ALA A 157 4.72 -7.64 -9.12
C ALA A 157 4.91 -7.68 -7.59
N ALA A 158 4.02 -7.03 -6.85
CA ALA A 158 4.07 -6.97 -5.39
C ALA A 158 2.69 -6.73 -4.78
N ILE A 159 2.48 -7.19 -3.53
CA ILE A 159 1.26 -6.96 -2.75
C ILE A 159 1.65 -6.38 -1.38
N ILE A 160 1.16 -5.18 -1.09
CA ILE A 160 1.16 -4.58 0.25
C ILE A 160 -0.20 -4.96 0.88
N GLY A 161 -0.23 -6.04 1.64
CA GLY A 161 -1.43 -6.57 2.29
C GLY A 161 -1.52 -6.13 3.75
N CYS A 162 -1.98 -4.90 4.00
CA CYS A 162 -2.11 -4.31 5.33
C CYS A 162 -3.55 -3.88 5.65
N PRO A 163 -4.59 -4.74 5.45
CA PRO A 163 -5.94 -4.39 5.86
C PRO A 163 -6.05 -4.29 7.39
N VAL A 164 -7.01 -3.52 7.89
CA VAL A 164 -7.24 -3.25 9.32
C VAL A 164 -8.62 -3.70 9.75
#